data_AF-A0A6P4B2S7-F1
#
_entry.id   AF-A0A6P4B2S7-F1
#
_cell.length_a   1.000
_cell.length_b   1.000
_cell.length_c   1.000
_cell.angle_alpha   90.00
_cell.angle_beta   90.00
_cell.angle_gamma   90.00
#
_symmetry.space_group_name_H-M   'P 1'
#
loop_
_entity.id
_entity.type
_entity.pdbx_description
1 polymer ?
#
loop_
_entity_poly.entity_id
_entity_poly.type
_entity_poly.pdbx_seq_one_letter_code
_entity_poly.pdbx_strand_id
1 'polypeptide(L)'
;MSIRSIIQDIRMSRPQRVIQDGSPATRAELCDGLSQSCWANMPQELLREVLLKIESSESAWPVRKSVVACAGVCRSWRVITKEIVKTPELSAKLTFPISVKQPGPRDVLLQCFIKRNRSNQTYFLYLSLTNALTDDGKFLLAARKCRRPTCTDYIISLHADDMSKGSSTYIGKLRSNFLGTKFTIFDGQPPCAGAKVIKSRSTRLVNLKQVSPRVPAGNYPVAHISYELNVLGSRGPRRMQCIMDAIPSSAIEHGGVAPTQTELSLSNVDSFPSLPFFRSKSNRTENLLSGPLASQKDGVVVLRNKSPRWHEQLQCWCLNFHGRVTVASVKNFQLVASPENGPAGPEHEKIILQFGKVGKDLFTMDYRYPISAFQAFAICLSSFDTKIACE
;
A
#
# COMPACT_ATOMS: atom_id res chain seq x y z
N MET A 1 35.30 7.58 15.80
CA MET A 1 34.64 7.43 14.48
C MET A 1 33.33 8.20 14.51
N SER A 2 33.07 9.05 13.50
CA SER A 2 31.80 9.78 13.40
C SER A 2 30.72 8.87 12.83
N ILE A 3 29.45 9.05 13.21
CA ILE A 3 28.32 8.33 12.59
C ILE A 3 28.32 8.53 11.06
N ARG A 4 28.80 9.69 10.58
CA ARG A 4 28.99 9.95 9.15
C ARG A 4 30.03 9.04 8.51
N SER A 5 31.13 8.72 9.19
CA SER A 5 32.15 7.80 8.66
C SER A 5 31.61 6.37 8.60
N ILE A 6 30.84 5.94 9.60
CA ILE A 6 30.19 4.62 9.62
C ILE A 6 29.18 4.48 8.47
N ILE A 7 28.33 5.49 8.24
CA ILE A 7 27.36 5.49 7.13
C ILE A 7 28.07 5.49 5.77
N GLN A 8 29.20 6.20 5.67
CA GLN A 8 30.00 6.24 4.45
C GLN A 8 30.66 4.88 4.19
N ASP A 9 31.24 4.24 5.20
CA ASP A 9 31.83 2.90 5.09
C ASP A 9 30.76 1.86 4.73
N ILE A 10 29.55 1.95 5.30
CA ILE A 10 28.41 1.07 4.94
C ILE A 10 27.98 1.28 3.47
N ARG A 11 28.00 2.51 2.96
CA ARG A 11 27.69 2.79 1.54
C ARG A 11 28.77 2.25 0.61
N MET A 12 30.03 2.32 1.01
CA MET A 12 31.18 1.83 0.23
C MET A 12 31.32 0.30 0.29
N SER A 13 30.78 -0.36 1.32
CA SER A 13 30.80 -1.83 1.45
C SER A 13 29.72 -2.56 0.64
N ARG A 14 28.92 -1.85 -0.17
CA ARG A 14 27.93 -2.47 -1.07
C ARG A 14 28.68 -3.07 -2.27
N PRO A 15 28.46 -4.35 -2.62
CA PRO A 15 28.99 -4.86 -3.88
C PRO A 15 28.31 -4.15 -5.05
N GLN A 16 29.04 -3.31 -5.77
CA GLN A 16 28.63 -2.87 -7.11
C GLN A 16 28.62 -4.11 -8.00
N ARG A 17 27.44 -4.51 -8.49
CA ARG A 17 27.36 -5.44 -9.63
C ARG A 17 27.83 -4.69 -10.87
N VAL A 18 29.14 -4.62 -11.07
CA VAL A 18 29.72 -4.26 -12.36
C VAL A 18 29.68 -5.52 -13.21
N ILE A 19 28.94 -5.45 -14.32
CA ILE A 19 28.99 -6.43 -15.39
C ILE A 19 30.30 -6.17 -16.13
N GLN A 20 31.25 -7.10 -16.07
CA GLN A 20 32.38 -7.15 -17.00
C GLN A 20 32.43 -8.54 -17.61
N ASP A 21 32.32 -8.57 -18.94
CA ASP A 21 32.48 -9.74 -19.79
C ASP A 21 33.90 -10.32 -19.64
N GLY A 22 33.97 -11.65 -19.55
CA GLY A 22 35.21 -12.37 -19.30
C GLY A 22 36.00 -12.74 -20.56
N SER A 23 37.31 -12.86 -20.38
CA SER A 23 38.18 -13.84 -21.05
C SER A 23 39.13 -14.43 -20.00
N PRO A 24 39.48 -15.73 -20.04
CA PRO A 24 40.08 -16.42 -18.90
C PRO A 24 41.60 -16.59 -19.05
N ALA A 25 42.36 -16.24 -18.01
CA ALA A 25 43.60 -16.96 -17.71
C ALA A 25 44.09 -16.69 -16.28
N THR A 26 44.63 -17.75 -15.70
CA THR A 26 45.53 -17.83 -14.53
C THR A 26 44.88 -18.07 -13.16
N ARG A 27 45.10 -19.31 -12.69
CA ARG A 27 44.92 -19.81 -11.32
C ARG A 27 45.68 -18.94 -10.31
N ALA A 28 44.98 -18.46 -9.30
CA ALA A 28 45.55 -18.15 -7.99
C ALA A 28 44.52 -18.53 -6.92
N GLU A 29 44.89 -19.54 -6.13
CA GLU A 29 44.55 -19.79 -4.73
C GLU A 29 43.10 -19.55 -4.25
N LEU A 30 42.43 -20.66 -3.91
CA LEU A 30 41.31 -20.68 -2.98
C LEU A 30 41.74 -20.02 -1.66
N CYS A 31 41.33 -18.78 -1.45
CA CYS A 31 41.22 -18.21 -0.11
C CYS A 31 39.77 -18.39 0.33
N ASP A 32 39.56 -19.42 1.17
CA ASP A 32 38.33 -19.64 1.91
C ASP A 32 38.17 -18.50 2.93
N GLY A 33 37.44 -17.46 2.51
CA GLY A 33 37.34 -16.20 3.22
C GLY A 33 35.95 -15.61 3.02
N LEU A 34 34.93 -16.32 3.51
CA LEU A 34 33.68 -15.66 3.91
C LEU A 34 34.03 -14.73 5.09
N SER A 35 34.62 -13.57 4.78
CA SER A 35 34.82 -12.48 5.72
C SER A 35 33.44 -12.03 6.17
N GLN A 36 32.98 -12.65 7.26
CA GLN A 36 31.77 -12.28 7.97
C GLN A 36 31.99 -10.81 8.34
N SER A 37 31.24 -9.90 7.68
CA SER A 37 31.47 -8.45 7.79
C SER A 37 31.72 -8.10 9.26
N CYS A 38 32.72 -7.29 9.59
CA CYS A 38 33.02 -6.89 10.98
C CYS A 38 31.78 -6.37 11.74
N TRP A 39 30.78 -5.85 11.01
CA TRP A 39 29.47 -5.40 11.51
C TRP A 39 28.50 -6.51 11.95
N ALA A 40 28.74 -7.76 11.56
CA ALA A 40 27.96 -8.92 11.97
C ALA A 40 28.27 -9.37 13.40
N ASN A 41 29.45 -9.02 13.91
CA ASN A 41 29.95 -9.40 15.24
C ASN A 41 29.77 -8.29 16.29
N MET A 42 29.08 -7.20 15.95
CA MET A 42 28.78 -6.12 16.91
C MET A 42 27.80 -6.62 17.99
N PRO A 43 28.07 -6.36 19.30
CA PRO A 43 27.12 -6.68 20.36
C PRO A 43 25.73 -6.09 20.08
N GLN A 44 24.68 -6.89 20.32
CA GLN A 44 23.32 -6.52 19.91
C GLN A 44 22.82 -5.27 20.63
N GLU A 45 23.25 -5.04 21.87
CA GLU A 45 22.91 -3.88 22.69
C GLU A 45 23.47 -2.60 22.07
N LEU A 46 24.76 -2.61 21.71
CA LEU A 46 25.42 -1.49 21.05
C LEU A 46 24.81 -1.21 19.67
N LEU A 47 24.53 -2.27 18.91
CA LEU A 47 23.86 -2.14 17.62
C LEU A 47 22.47 -1.51 17.77
N ARG A 48 21.69 -1.94 18.77
CA ARG A 48 20.36 -1.38 19.06
C ARG A 48 20.47 0.10 19.43
N GLU A 49 21.43 0.50 20.26
CA GLU A 49 21.65 1.91 20.60
C GLU A 49 22.02 2.77 19.39
N VAL A 50 22.92 2.27 18.53
CA VAL A 50 23.30 2.98 17.30
C VAL A 50 22.10 3.16 16.39
N LEU A 51 21.32 2.10 16.16
CA LEU A 51 20.14 2.15 15.30
C LEU A 51 19.03 3.05 15.88
N LEU A 52 18.84 3.06 17.21
CA LEU A 52 17.92 3.99 17.89
C LEU A 52 18.35 5.45 17.69
N LYS A 53 19.65 5.74 17.82
CA LYS A 53 20.20 7.08 17.56
C LYS A 53 20.00 7.50 16.09
N ILE A 54 20.21 6.58 15.14
CA ILE A 54 19.95 6.85 13.71
C ILE A 54 18.46 7.11 13.48
N GLU A 55 17.56 6.29 14.01
CA GLU A 55 16.11 6.47 13.86
C GLU A 55 15.63 7.81 14.43
N SER A 56 16.20 8.24 15.57
CA SER A 56 15.86 9.52 16.20
C SER A 56 16.41 10.74 15.45
N SER A 57 17.60 10.61 14.85
CA SER A 57 18.25 11.73 14.15
C SER A 57 17.75 11.90 12.71
N GLU A 58 17.31 10.83 12.05
CA GLU A 58 16.82 10.87 10.66
C GLU A 58 15.29 10.75 10.56
N SER A 59 14.59 11.79 11.02
CA SER A 59 13.12 11.80 11.09
C SER A 59 12.43 11.97 9.73
N ALA A 60 13.08 12.64 8.76
CA ALA A 60 12.51 13.02 7.47
C ALA A 60 13.26 12.42 6.26
N TRP A 61 12.56 12.24 5.15
CA TRP A 61 13.16 11.88 3.87
C TRP A 61 13.82 13.11 3.24
N PRO A 62 14.95 13.00 2.51
CA PRO A 62 15.66 11.78 2.10
C PRO A 62 16.70 11.28 3.10
N VAL A 63 16.98 12.01 4.18
CA VAL A 63 18.03 11.65 5.14
C VAL A 63 17.78 10.26 5.72
N ARG A 64 16.51 9.96 6.05
CA ARG A 64 16.00 8.65 6.50
C ARG A 64 16.34 7.44 5.60
N LYS A 65 16.92 7.65 4.41
CA LYS A 65 17.50 6.58 3.60
C LYS A 65 18.57 5.78 4.37
N SER A 66 19.27 6.37 5.35
CA SER A 66 20.28 5.61 6.12
C SER A 66 19.63 4.56 7.02
N VAL A 67 18.46 4.81 7.61
CA VAL A 67 17.66 3.78 8.33
C VAL A 67 17.37 2.58 7.42
N VAL A 68 16.98 2.82 6.18
CA VAL A 68 16.73 1.75 5.19
C VAL A 68 18.03 1.03 4.81
N ALA A 69 19.14 1.78 4.68
CA ALA A 69 20.45 1.19 4.40
C ALA A 69 20.93 0.28 5.55
N CYS A 70 20.68 0.66 6.81
CA CYS A 70 21.00 -0.15 7.98
C CYS A 70 20.30 -1.51 7.93
N ALA A 71 19.01 -1.56 7.58
CA ALA A 71 18.29 -2.82 7.39
C ALA A 71 18.81 -3.68 6.23
N GLY A 72 19.65 -3.10 5.37
CA GLY A 72 20.29 -3.76 4.24
C GLY A 72 21.67 -4.37 4.53
N VAL A 73 22.28 -4.09 5.68
CA VAL A 73 23.66 -4.51 6.01
C VAL A 73 23.77 -6.03 6.15
N CYS A 74 23.05 -6.62 7.10
CA CYS A 74 23.02 -8.07 7.33
C CYS A 74 21.70 -8.49 7.99
N ARG A 75 21.47 -9.80 8.19
CA ARG A 75 20.23 -10.32 8.79
C ARG A 75 19.98 -9.78 10.19
N SER A 76 21.02 -9.72 11.03
CA SER A 76 20.93 -9.21 12.41
C SER A 76 20.49 -7.74 12.44
N TRP A 77 21.16 -6.87 11.67
CA TRP A 77 20.78 -5.47 11.52
C TRP A 77 19.35 -5.30 10.99
N ARG A 78 18.94 -6.13 10.03
CA ARG A 78 17.59 -6.09 9.47
C ARG A 78 16.51 -6.36 10.52
N VAL A 79 16.71 -7.39 11.35
CA VAL A 79 15.75 -7.75 12.41
C VAL A 79 15.64 -6.61 13.41
N ILE A 80 16.78 -6.14 13.94
CA ILE A 80 16.80 -5.07 14.95
C ILE A 80 16.23 -3.76 14.38
N THR A 81 16.56 -3.41 13.14
CA THR A 81 16.02 -2.19 12.50
C THR A 81 14.49 -2.30 12.32
N LYS A 82 13.96 -3.46 11.91
CA LYS A 82 12.51 -3.68 11.79
C LYS A 82 11.80 -3.55 13.15
N GLU A 83 12.44 -3.97 14.25
CA GLU A 83 11.88 -3.81 15.60
C GLU A 83 11.87 -2.34 16.07
N ILE A 84 12.95 -1.60 15.76
CA ILE A 84 13.09 -0.19 16.17
C ILE A 84 12.13 0.72 15.38
N VAL A 85 11.97 0.46 14.08
CA VAL A 85 11.12 1.27 13.21
C VAL A 85 9.65 0.95 13.48
N LYS A 86 8.97 1.87 14.16
CA LYS A 86 7.54 1.78 14.44
C LYS A 86 6.70 1.82 13.15
N THR A 87 5.49 1.27 13.22
CA THR A 87 4.50 1.30 12.14
C THR A 87 4.10 2.74 11.76
N PRO A 88 3.54 2.97 10.56
CA PRO A 88 3.04 4.29 10.16
C PRO A 88 1.92 4.80 11.07
N GLU A 89 1.14 3.91 11.67
CA GLU A 89 0.14 4.27 12.67
C GLU A 89 0.75 5.03 13.85
N LEU A 90 1.89 4.57 14.36
CA LEU A 90 2.54 5.17 15.54
C LEU A 90 3.57 6.24 15.19
N SER A 91 4.24 6.13 14.04
CA SER A 91 5.33 7.03 13.67
C SER A 91 4.93 8.12 12.70
N ALA A 92 3.82 7.94 11.96
CA ALA A 92 3.51 8.71 10.76
C ALA A 92 4.64 8.68 9.69
N LYS A 93 5.52 7.66 9.71
CA LYS A 93 6.63 7.53 8.76
C LYS A 93 6.47 6.30 7.87
N LEU A 94 6.42 6.51 6.55
CA LEU A 94 6.48 5.44 5.56
C LEU A 94 7.94 5.10 5.27
N THR A 95 8.51 4.14 6.00
CA THR A 95 9.97 3.85 5.92
C THR A 95 10.27 2.75 4.92
N PHE A 96 9.69 1.57 5.15
CA PHE A 96 9.91 0.37 4.33
C PHE A 96 8.80 0.18 3.29
N PRO A 97 9.02 -0.64 2.24
CA PRO A 97 7.99 -0.93 1.26
C PRO A 97 6.69 -1.46 1.86
N ILE A 98 6.75 -2.30 2.91
CA ILE A 98 5.56 -2.81 3.60
C ILE A 98 4.69 -1.70 4.22
N SER A 99 5.27 -0.56 4.57
CA SER A 99 4.54 0.55 5.20
C SER A 99 3.39 1.07 4.33
N VAL A 100 3.42 0.88 3.00
CA VAL A 100 2.32 1.29 2.12
C VAL A 100 1.05 0.44 2.28
N LYS A 101 1.16 -0.75 2.90
CA LYS A 101 0.05 -1.66 3.23
C LYS A 101 -0.40 -1.56 4.68
N GLN A 102 0.31 -0.78 5.49
CA GLN A 102 -0.01 -0.58 6.90
C GLN A 102 -0.93 0.64 7.07
N PRO A 103 -1.82 0.65 8.08
CA PRO A 103 -2.67 1.78 8.39
C PRO A 103 -1.87 3.07 8.62
N GLY A 104 -2.44 4.22 8.23
CA GLY A 104 -1.90 5.53 8.58
C GLY A 104 -2.02 5.85 10.07
N PRO A 105 -1.50 7.00 10.53
CA PRO A 105 -1.70 7.51 11.89
C PRO A 105 -3.16 7.88 12.16
N ARG A 106 -3.57 7.94 13.42
CA ARG A 106 -4.98 8.20 13.82
C ARG A 106 -5.35 9.68 13.75
N ASP A 107 -4.50 10.52 14.31
CA ASP A 107 -4.86 11.92 14.58
C ASP A 107 -4.52 12.85 13.43
N VAL A 108 -3.52 12.50 12.63
CA VAL A 108 -3.01 13.33 11.53
C VAL A 108 -3.26 12.66 10.18
N LEU A 109 -3.43 13.48 9.15
CA LEU A 109 -3.47 13.00 7.76
C LEU A 109 -2.05 12.93 7.22
N LEU A 110 -1.66 11.76 6.71
CA LEU A 110 -0.48 11.63 5.86
C LEU A 110 -0.77 12.30 4.52
N GLN A 111 -0.02 13.37 4.25
CA GLN A 111 -0.22 14.17 3.06
C GLN A 111 0.55 13.58 1.88
N CYS A 112 -0.17 13.16 0.85
CA CYS A 112 0.41 12.64 -0.39
C CYS A 112 -0.11 13.44 -1.60
N PHE A 113 0.47 13.19 -2.76
CA PHE A 113 -0.04 13.68 -4.03
C PHE A 113 0.10 12.61 -5.12
N ILE A 114 -0.75 12.72 -6.13
CA ILE A 114 -0.79 11.85 -7.30
C ILE A 114 -0.40 12.68 -8.52
N LYS A 115 0.68 12.29 -9.18
CA LYS A 115 1.08 12.78 -10.52
C LYS A 115 0.53 11.81 -11.57
N ARG A 116 -0.31 12.29 -12.48
CA ARG A 116 -0.85 11.50 -13.59
C ARG A 116 -0.04 11.75 -14.85
N ASN A 117 0.35 10.69 -15.53
CA ASN A 117 0.81 10.78 -16.91
C ASN A 117 -0.28 10.25 -17.85
N ARG A 118 -0.82 11.14 -18.68
CA ARG A 118 -1.91 10.81 -19.61
C ARG A 118 -1.45 10.00 -20.81
N SER A 119 -0.21 10.15 -21.26
CA SER A 119 0.28 9.52 -22.50
C SER A 119 0.36 8.01 -22.36
N ASN A 120 0.92 7.53 -21.25
CA ASN A 120 1.08 6.12 -20.94
C ASN A 120 -0.01 5.58 -19.97
N GLN A 121 -0.96 6.44 -19.57
CA GLN A 121 -2.03 6.13 -18.62
C GLN A 121 -1.50 5.62 -17.26
N THR A 122 -0.41 6.23 -16.77
CA THR A 122 0.18 5.91 -15.47
C THR A 122 -0.12 6.97 -14.43
N TYR A 123 -0.05 6.55 -13.17
CA TYR A 123 -0.33 7.34 -11.99
C TYR A 123 0.75 7.04 -10.97
N PHE A 124 1.32 8.07 -10.37
CA PHE A 124 2.41 7.94 -9.43
C PHE A 124 2.03 8.61 -8.12
N LEU A 125 2.11 7.86 -7.03
CA LEU A 125 1.84 8.32 -5.68
C LEU A 125 3.15 8.72 -5.00
N TYR A 126 3.14 9.91 -4.40
CA TYR A 126 4.27 10.44 -3.62
C TYR A 126 3.79 10.91 -2.25
N LEU A 127 4.59 10.67 -1.21
CA LEU A 127 4.46 11.33 0.08
C LEU A 127 5.00 12.76 -0.02
N SER A 128 4.26 13.74 0.46
CA SER A 128 4.70 15.14 0.52
C SER A 128 5.70 15.30 1.67
N LEU A 129 6.84 15.94 1.43
CA LEU A 129 7.86 16.22 2.46
C LEU A 129 7.75 17.64 2.98
N THR A 130 7.17 18.53 2.18
CA THR A 130 6.84 19.90 2.54
C THR A 130 5.38 20.20 2.26
N ASN A 131 4.87 21.29 2.83
CA ASN A 131 3.52 21.79 2.53
C ASN A 131 3.41 22.40 1.11
N ALA A 132 4.52 22.49 0.36
CA ALA A 132 4.56 23.04 -0.98
C ALA A 132 4.21 21.99 -2.03
N LEU A 133 3.33 22.35 -2.97
CA LEU A 133 2.90 21.47 -4.08
C LEU A 133 3.99 21.26 -5.15
N THR A 134 5.09 22.01 -5.10
CA THR A 134 6.24 21.90 -6.01
C THR A 134 7.26 20.85 -5.57
N ASP A 135 7.00 20.15 -4.45
CA ASP A 135 7.89 19.12 -3.92
C ASP A 135 7.93 17.89 -4.84
N ASP A 136 9.13 17.33 -5.01
CA ASP A 136 9.32 16.06 -5.69
C ASP A 136 8.82 14.88 -4.86
N GLY A 137 8.75 15.04 -3.53
CA GLY A 137 8.17 14.08 -2.60
C GLY A 137 8.97 12.77 -2.52
N LYS A 138 8.50 11.84 -1.68
CA LYS A 138 9.00 10.45 -1.66
C LYS A 138 8.06 9.57 -2.48
N PHE A 139 8.56 8.98 -3.56
CA PHE A 139 7.81 7.99 -4.35
C PHE A 139 7.36 6.79 -3.48
N LEU A 140 6.10 6.37 -3.65
CA LEU A 140 5.49 5.26 -2.90
C LEU A 140 4.97 4.14 -3.81
N LEU A 141 4.14 4.47 -4.80
CA LEU A 141 3.43 3.50 -5.64
C LEU A 141 3.28 4.02 -7.06
N ALA A 142 3.30 3.12 -8.02
CA ALA A 142 2.90 3.38 -9.40
C ALA A 142 1.65 2.56 -9.74
N ALA A 143 0.80 3.10 -10.60
CA ALA A 143 -0.31 2.37 -11.18
C ALA A 143 -0.44 2.63 -12.68
N ARG A 144 -0.81 1.60 -13.43
CA ARG A 144 -1.12 1.70 -14.87
C ARG A 144 -2.55 1.28 -15.14
N LYS A 145 -3.28 2.13 -15.85
CA LYS A 145 -4.62 1.81 -16.36
C LYS A 145 -4.51 0.90 -17.58
N CYS A 146 -5.20 -0.23 -17.53
CA CYS A 146 -5.31 -1.22 -18.58
C CYS A 146 -6.79 -1.42 -18.93
N ARG A 147 -7.22 -0.86 -20.05
CA ARG A 147 -8.58 -1.07 -20.57
C ARG A 147 -8.72 -2.49 -21.13
N ARG A 148 -9.79 -3.18 -20.74
CA ARG A 148 -10.22 -4.47 -21.29
C ARG A 148 -11.63 -4.29 -21.88
N PRO A 149 -12.11 -5.22 -22.74
CA PRO A 149 -13.45 -5.11 -23.33
C PRO A 149 -14.58 -5.01 -22.30
N THR A 150 -14.48 -5.76 -21.19
CA THR A 150 -15.55 -5.87 -20.19
C THR A 150 -15.27 -5.10 -18.89
N CYS A 151 -14.04 -4.63 -18.68
CA CYS A 151 -13.63 -3.98 -17.44
C CYS A 151 -12.39 -3.11 -17.64
N THR A 152 -12.03 -2.34 -16.64
CA THR A 152 -10.77 -1.60 -16.59
C THR A 152 -9.99 -2.07 -15.37
N ASP A 153 -8.77 -2.54 -15.59
CA ASP A 153 -7.84 -2.92 -14.52
C ASP A 153 -6.86 -1.75 -14.30
N TYR A 154 -6.58 -1.38 -13.06
CA TYR A 154 -5.40 -0.60 -12.70
C TYR A 154 -4.44 -1.53 -11.97
N ILE A 155 -3.28 -1.79 -12.55
CA ILE A 155 -2.25 -2.62 -11.92
C ILE A 155 -1.39 -1.70 -11.06
N ILE A 156 -1.24 -2.03 -9.77
CA ILE A 156 -0.51 -1.21 -8.79
C ILE A 156 0.80 -1.95 -8.44
N SER A 157 1.90 -1.21 -8.45
CA SER A 157 3.26 -1.72 -8.24
C SER A 157 4.07 -0.80 -7.31
N LEU A 158 5.08 -1.38 -6.66
CA LEU A 158 6.08 -0.65 -5.87
C LEU A 158 7.11 0.08 -6.73
N HIS A 159 7.24 -0.27 -8.01
CA HIS A 159 8.22 0.32 -8.92
C HIS A 159 7.53 0.95 -10.14
N ALA A 160 8.04 2.11 -10.57
CA ALA A 160 7.50 2.83 -11.72
C ALA A 160 7.77 2.13 -13.05
N ASP A 161 8.90 1.43 -13.15
CA ASP A 161 9.38 0.84 -14.41
C ASP A 161 8.73 -0.51 -14.73
N ASP A 162 8.24 -1.23 -13.72
CA ASP A 162 7.60 -2.53 -13.87
C ASP A 162 6.22 -2.57 -13.21
N MET A 163 5.19 -2.48 -14.05
CA MET A 163 3.77 -2.57 -13.65
C MET A 163 3.11 -3.82 -14.24
N SER A 164 3.87 -4.91 -14.40
CA SER A 164 3.34 -6.19 -14.87
C SER A 164 2.76 -7.03 -13.71
N LYS A 165 1.70 -7.82 -13.98
CA LYS A 165 1.06 -8.67 -12.96
C LYS A 165 1.96 -9.83 -12.48
N GLY A 166 2.98 -10.19 -13.25
CA GLY A 166 3.94 -11.26 -12.92
C GLY A 166 5.20 -10.76 -12.24
N SER A 167 5.33 -9.45 -12.04
CA SER A 167 6.47 -8.85 -11.36
C SER A 167 6.47 -9.17 -9.88
N SER A 168 7.64 -9.31 -9.29
CA SER A 168 7.83 -9.35 -7.83
C SER A 168 7.43 -8.03 -7.15
N THR A 169 7.31 -6.95 -7.92
CA THR A 169 6.96 -5.61 -7.43
C THR A 169 5.46 -5.33 -7.44
N TYR A 170 4.66 -6.24 -8.01
CA TYR A 170 3.20 -6.18 -8.02
C TYR A 170 2.65 -6.24 -6.60
N ILE A 171 1.79 -5.27 -6.27
CA ILE A 171 1.24 -5.14 -4.91
C ILE A 171 -0.28 -5.35 -4.86
N GLY A 172 -0.96 -5.21 -6.00
CA GLY A 172 -2.41 -5.33 -6.08
C GLY A 172 -3.00 -4.70 -7.33
N LYS A 173 -4.32 -4.71 -7.42
CA LYS A 173 -5.06 -4.26 -8.61
C LYS A 173 -6.43 -3.71 -8.26
N LEU A 174 -6.81 -2.59 -8.87
CA LEU A 174 -8.20 -2.12 -8.87
C LEU A 174 -8.88 -2.61 -10.15
N ARG A 175 -10.11 -3.12 -10.07
CA ARG A 175 -10.90 -3.52 -11.23
C ARG A 175 -12.25 -2.83 -11.22
N SER A 176 -12.60 -2.18 -12.33
CA SER A 176 -13.95 -1.65 -12.57
C SER A 176 -14.90 -2.74 -13.07
N ASN A 177 -16.19 -2.56 -12.87
CA ASN A 177 -17.22 -3.20 -13.69
C ASN A 177 -17.26 -2.56 -15.10
N PHE A 178 -18.13 -3.09 -15.96
CA PHE A 178 -18.29 -2.58 -17.32
C PHE A 178 -18.68 -1.09 -17.34
N LEU A 179 -19.66 -0.70 -16.52
CA LEU A 179 -20.20 0.66 -16.46
C LEU A 179 -19.30 1.68 -15.75
N GLY A 180 -18.30 1.25 -14.98
CA GLY A 180 -17.44 2.15 -14.21
C GLY A 180 -18.10 2.71 -12.94
N THR A 181 -19.10 1.99 -12.41
CA THR A 181 -19.87 2.37 -11.23
C THR A 181 -19.55 1.52 -10.00
N LYS A 182 -18.97 0.34 -10.21
CA LYS A 182 -18.52 -0.54 -9.14
C LYS A 182 -17.08 -0.92 -9.37
N PHE A 183 -16.28 -0.90 -8.31
CA PHE A 183 -14.88 -1.30 -8.36
C PHE A 183 -14.56 -2.29 -7.24
N THR A 184 -13.58 -3.15 -7.48
CA THR A 184 -13.05 -4.08 -6.49
C THR A 184 -11.54 -3.90 -6.40
N ILE A 185 -11.04 -3.70 -5.18
CA ILE A 185 -9.62 -3.65 -4.86
C ILE A 185 -9.16 -5.06 -4.53
N PHE A 186 -8.13 -5.52 -5.22
CA PHE A 186 -7.48 -6.80 -4.99
C PHE A 186 -6.09 -6.59 -4.43
N ASP A 187 -5.79 -7.26 -3.32
CA ASP A 187 -4.43 -7.41 -2.80
C ASP A 187 -3.70 -8.54 -3.54
N GLY A 188 -2.40 -8.36 -3.76
CA GLY A 188 -1.50 -9.38 -4.30
C GLY A 188 -1.13 -10.47 -3.29
N GLN A 189 -1.26 -10.17 -1.99
CA GLN A 189 -0.99 -11.09 -0.89
C GLN A 189 -2.25 -11.33 -0.05
N PRO A 190 -2.38 -12.50 0.61
CA PRO A 190 -3.54 -12.77 1.46
C PRO A 190 -3.54 -11.82 2.66
N PRO A 191 -4.66 -11.13 2.95
CA PRO A 191 -4.76 -10.20 4.09
C PRO A 191 -4.66 -10.90 5.46
N CYS A 192 -4.97 -12.20 5.53
CA CYS A 192 -4.87 -13.03 6.73
C CYS A 192 -4.62 -14.51 6.36
N ALA A 193 -4.08 -15.29 7.31
CA ALA A 193 -3.88 -16.73 7.14
C ALA A 193 -5.25 -17.41 6.93
N GLY A 194 -5.51 -17.89 5.71
CA GLY A 194 -6.78 -18.53 5.34
C GLY A 194 -7.66 -17.77 4.33
N ALA A 195 -7.23 -16.60 3.84
CA ALA A 195 -7.98 -15.85 2.84
C ALA A 195 -8.19 -16.65 1.54
N LYS A 196 -9.43 -16.70 1.05
CA LYS A 196 -9.79 -17.41 -0.20
C LYS A 196 -9.40 -16.59 -1.43
N VAL A 197 -8.63 -17.18 -2.34
CA VAL A 197 -8.30 -16.57 -3.65
C VAL A 197 -9.55 -16.57 -4.55
N ILE A 198 -9.92 -15.42 -5.10
CA ILE A 198 -10.87 -15.39 -6.22
C ILE A 198 -10.12 -15.69 -7.51
N LYS A 199 -10.35 -16.89 -8.06
CA LYS A 199 -9.90 -17.26 -9.41
C LYS A 199 -10.69 -16.44 -10.43
N SER A 200 -10.11 -15.34 -10.89
CA SER A 200 -10.69 -14.57 -11.99
C SER A 200 -10.44 -15.28 -13.31
N ARG A 201 -11.51 -15.63 -14.05
CA ARG A 201 -11.48 -16.21 -15.42
C ARG A 201 -10.72 -15.39 -16.48
N SER A 202 -10.13 -14.23 -16.10
CA SER A 202 -9.25 -13.41 -16.93
C SER A 202 -7.79 -13.91 -16.94
N THR A 203 -7.43 -14.92 -16.17
CA THR A 203 -6.11 -15.56 -16.25
C THR A 203 -6.09 -16.49 -17.46
N ARG A 204 -5.81 -15.96 -18.66
CA ARG A 204 -5.19 -16.81 -19.67
C ARG A 204 -3.90 -17.32 -19.03
N LEU A 205 -3.77 -18.65 -18.95
CA LEU A 205 -2.50 -19.32 -18.71
C LEU A 205 -1.50 -18.67 -19.67
N VAL A 206 -0.58 -17.88 -19.13
CA VAL A 206 0.59 -17.48 -19.91
C VAL A 206 1.40 -18.76 -20.06
N ASN A 207 1.59 -19.20 -21.31
CA ASN A 207 2.30 -20.42 -21.67
C ASN A 207 3.59 -20.57 -20.85
N LEU A 208 3.64 -21.65 -20.07
CA LEU A 208 4.77 -22.07 -19.27
C LEU A 208 5.86 -22.65 -20.20
N LYS A 209 6.93 -21.89 -20.42
CA LYS A 209 8.30 -22.44 -20.45
C LYS A 209 9.07 -21.98 -19.21
N GLN A 210 8.45 -22.05 -18.03
CA GLN A 210 9.15 -21.78 -16.78
C GLN A 210 8.60 -22.64 -15.64
N VAL A 211 9.25 -23.78 -15.43
CA VAL A 211 9.05 -24.67 -14.29
C VAL A 211 9.61 -23.99 -13.04
N SER A 212 8.80 -23.17 -12.38
CA SER A 212 9.02 -22.84 -10.96
C SER A 212 7.67 -22.71 -10.27
N PRO A 213 7.54 -23.12 -8.99
CA PRO A 213 6.30 -23.06 -8.25
C PRO A 213 6.03 -21.60 -7.84
N ARG A 214 5.69 -20.74 -8.80
CA ARG A 214 5.14 -19.42 -8.50
C ARG A 214 3.76 -19.63 -7.91
N VAL A 215 3.60 -19.39 -6.61
CA VAL A 215 2.28 -19.11 -6.02
C VAL A 215 1.69 -17.99 -6.88
N PRO A 216 0.54 -18.19 -7.56
CA PRO A 216 -0.03 -17.16 -8.41
C PRO A 216 -0.18 -15.89 -7.60
N ALA A 217 0.28 -14.75 -8.12
CA ALA A 217 -0.02 -13.45 -7.52
C ALA A 217 -1.52 -13.42 -7.22
N GLY A 218 -1.86 -13.50 -5.92
CA GLY A 218 -3.23 -13.74 -5.51
C GLY A 218 -4.07 -12.53 -5.89
N ASN A 219 -5.34 -12.76 -6.20
CA ASN A 219 -6.29 -11.67 -6.32
C ASN A 219 -7.25 -11.81 -5.15
N TYR A 220 -6.84 -11.29 -3.99
CA TYR A 220 -7.65 -11.32 -2.77
C TYR A 220 -8.48 -10.03 -2.70
N PRO A 221 -9.81 -10.08 -2.82
CA PRO A 221 -10.63 -8.87 -2.65
C PRO A 221 -10.45 -8.33 -1.23
N VAL A 222 -10.21 -7.02 -1.11
CA VAL A 222 -10.02 -6.36 0.20
C VAL A 222 -10.90 -5.14 0.40
N ALA A 223 -11.52 -4.63 -0.68
CA ALA A 223 -12.50 -3.56 -0.61
C ALA A 223 -13.34 -3.48 -1.89
N HIS A 224 -14.55 -2.95 -1.75
CA HIS A 224 -15.48 -2.65 -2.82
C HIS A 224 -15.82 -1.15 -2.82
N ILE A 225 -15.92 -0.56 -4.00
CA ILE A 225 -16.32 0.85 -4.19
C ILE A 225 -17.55 0.87 -5.07
N SER A 226 -18.58 1.61 -4.67
CA SER A 226 -19.79 1.87 -5.44
C SER A 226 -20.02 3.37 -5.60
N TYR A 227 -20.37 3.76 -6.82
CA TYR A 227 -20.87 5.07 -7.17
C TYR A 227 -22.37 4.94 -7.47
N GLU A 228 -23.20 5.73 -6.79
CA GLU A 228 -24.62 5.79 -7.09
C GLU A 228 -24.84 6.49 -8.44
N LEU A 229 -25.74 5.93 -9.24
CA LEU A 229 -26.19 6.51 -10.49
C LEU A 229 -27.39 7.41 -10.22
N ASN A 230 -27.30 8.67 -10.63
CA ASN A 230 -28.43 9.60 -10.57
C ASN A 230 -29.32 9.35 -11.80
N VAL A 231 -30.22 8.37 -11.72
CA VAL A 231 -31.10 7.97 -12.85
C VAL A 231 -32.26 8.95 -13.07
N LEU A 232 -32.56 9.83 -12.12
CA LEU A 232 -33.77 10.68 -12.10
C LEU A 232 -33.49 12.20 -12.06
N GLY A 233 -32.35 12.65 -12.57
CA GLY A 233 -32.09 14.09 -12.74
C GLY A 233 -31.87 14.90 -11.45
N SER A 234 -31.68 14.23 -10.31
CA SER A 234 -31.26 14.88 -9.07
C SER A 234 -29.87 15.49 -9.28
N ARG A 235 -29.83 16.82 -9.44
CA ARG A 235 -28.60 17.61 -9.51
C ARG A 235 -27.94 17.60 -8.13
N GLY A 236 -27.16 16.56 -7.85
CA GLY A 236 -26.45 16.39 -6.58
C GLY A 236 -25.05 15.81 -6.76
N PRO A 237 -24.12 16.06 -5.83
CA PRO A 237 -22.80 15.43 -5.82
C PRO A 237 -22.92 13.90 -5.85
N ARG A 238 -22.03 13.23 -6.60
CA ARG A 238 -22.03 11.76 -6.69
C ARG A 238 -21.86 11.14 -5.32
N ARG A 239 -22.74 10.22 -4.98
CA ARG A 239 -22.62 9.44 -3.74
C ARG A 239 -21.67 8.28 -3.99
N MET A 240 -20.70 8.16 -3.10
CA MET A 240 -19.64 7.17 -3.16
C MET A 240 -19.61 6.43 -1.83
N GLN A 241 -19.62 5.10 -1.90
CA GLN A 241 -19.50 4.22 -0.76
C GLN A 241 -18.32 3.26 -0.99
N CYS A 242 -17.50 3.09 0.04
CA CYS A 242 -16.40 2.13 0.04
C CYS A 242 -16.59 1.15 1.19
N ILE A 243 -16.74 -0.13 0.88
CA ILE A 243 -16.81 -1.22 1.85
C ILE A 243 -15.40 -1.78 1.98
N MET A 244 -14.82 -1.72 3.17
CA MET A 244 -13.46 -2.17 3.45
C MET A 244 -13.49 -3.57 4.06
N ASP A 245 -13.61 -4.61 3.23
CA ASP A 245 -13.79 -6.01 3.69
C ASP A 245 -12.67 -6.50 4.61
N ALA A 246 -11.47 -5.97 4.43
CA ALA A 246 -10.30 -6.32 5.22
C ALA A 246 -10.18 -5.52 6.53
N ILE A 247 -11.15 -4.66 6.89
CA ILE A 247 -11.08 -3.82 8.09
C ILE A 247 -12.39 -3.98 8.89
N PRO A 248 -12.34 -4.47 10.14
CA PRO A 248 -13.53 -4.61 10.99
C PRO A 248 -14.07 -3.25 11.44
N SER A 249 -15.38 -3.13 11.64
CA SER A 249 -16.04 -1.90 12.11
C SER A 249 -15.46 -1.39 13.42
N SER A 250 -15.12 -2.30 14.34
CA SER A 250 -14.45 -2.00 15.60
C SER A 250 -13.16 -1.20 15.44
N ALA A 251 -12.51 -1.25 14.27
CA ALA A 251 -11.30 -0.47 14.01
C ALA A 251 -11.53 1.04 14.20
N ILE A 252 -12.72 1.57 13.90
CA ILE A 252 -13.06 3.00 14.01
C ILE A 252 -13.19 3.47 15.47
N GLU A 253 -13.46 2.55 16.39
CA GLU A 253 -13.63 2.88 17.80
C GLU A 253 -12.31 3.32 18.46
N HIS A 254 -12.42 3.98 19.62
CA HIS A 254 -11.24 4.35 20.41
C HIS A 254 -10.46 3.10 20.82
N GLY A 255 -9.21 3.00 20.37
CA GLY A 255 -8.36 1.83 20.61
C GLY A 255 -8.64 0.62 19.72
N GLY A 256 -9.60 0.71 18.78
CA GLY A 256 -9.88 -0.34 17.81
C GLY A 256 -8.69 -0.61 16.90
N VAL A 257 -8.49 -1.85 16.44
CA VAL A 257 -7.26 -2.26 15.71
C VAL A 257 -7.58 -2.63 14.26
N ALA A 258 -6.85 -2.03 13.32
CA ALA A 258 -6.93 -2.38 11.91
C ALA A 258 -5.87 -3.44 11.54
N PRO A 259 -6.17 -4.37 10.61
CA PRO A 259 -5.20 -5.36 10.18
C PRO A 259 -3.93 -4.70 9.61
N THR A 260 -2.80 -5.02 10.24
CA THR A 260 -1.49 -4.46 9.90
C THR A 260 -0.63 -5.57 9.30
N GLN A 261 -0.37 -5.49 8.00
CA GLN A 261 0.53 -6.44 7.34
C GLN A 261 1.98 -6.16 7.78
N THR A 262 2.67 -7.19 8.26
CA THR A 262 4.05 -7.07 8.78
C THR A 262 5.10 -7.37 7.70
N GLU A 263 4.76 -8.13 6.67
CA GLU A 263 5.70 -8.55 5.62
C GLU A 263 5.08 -8.53 4.22
N LEU A 264 5.86 -8.12 3.23
CA LEU A 264 5.57 -8.37 1.83
C LEU A 264 6.32 -9.64 1.45
N SER A 265 5.60 -10.69 1.05
CA SER A 265 6.22 -11.88 0.46
C SER A 265 6.79 -11.53 -0.91
N LEU A 266 7.95 -10.86 -0.92
CA LEU A 266 8.84 -10.83 -2.05
C LEU A 266 9.35 -12.26 -2.20
N SER A 267 9.12 -12.89 -3.35
CA SER A 267 9.57 -14.24 -3.64
C SER A 267 11.09 -14.33 -3.44
N ASN A 268 11.51 -14.71 -2.24
CA ASN A 268 12.87 -15.08 -1.96
C ASN A 268 12.98 -16.56 -2.33
N VAL A 269 13.94 -16.89 -3.18
CA VAL A 269 14.03 -18.20 -3.85
C VAL A 269 14.43 -19.34 -2.89
N ASP A 270 14.76 -19.03 -1.63
CA ASP A 270 15.39 -20.00 -0.72
C ASP A 270 14.56 -20.34 0.54
N SER A 271 13.23 -20.34 0.45
CA SER A 271 12.40 -20.84 1.55
C SER A 271 11.58 -22.04 1.07
N PHE A 272 12.21 -23.22 1.13
CA PHE A 272 11.52 -24.48 1.02
C PHE A 272 10.49 -24.59 2.16
N PRO A 273 9.18 -24.70 1.88
CA PRO A 273 8.25 -25.14 2.90
C PRO A 273 8.54 -26.62 3.17
N SER A 274 8.97 -26.94 4.39
CA SER A 274 9.08 -28.31 4.87
C SER A 274 7.67 -28.94 4.86
N LEU A 275 7.39 -29.72 3.81
CA LEU A 275 6.21 -30.57 3.73
C LEU A 275 6.38 -31.72 4.73
N PRO A 276 5.50 -31.89 5.75
CA PRO A 276 5.46 -33.14 6.48
C PRO A 276 4.88 -34.21 5.53
N PHE A 277 5.78 -35.02 4.97
CA PHE A 277 5.44 -36.31 4.40
C PHE A 277 4.90 -37.20 5.51
N PHE A 278 3.61 -37.55 5.48
CA PHE A 278 3.12 -38.92 5.69
C PHE A 278 1.68 -39.06 5.19
N ARG A 279 1.46 -40.10 4.37
CA ARG A 279 0.18 -40.53 3.80
C ARG A 279 -0.86 -40.82 4.89
N SER A 280 -2.12 -40.45 4.65
CA SER A 280 -3.20 -41.41 4.79
C SER A 280 -4.39 -41.07 3.88
N LYS A 281 -4.89 -42.09 3.17
CA LYS A 281 -6.08 -42.02 2.33
C LYS A 281 -7.32 -41.99 3.22
N SER A 282 -8.20 -41.01 3.05
CA SER A 282 -9.64 -41.20 3.34
C SER A 282 -10.46 -40.12 2.66
N ASN A 283 -11.33 -40.55 1.73
CA ASN A 283 -12.44 -39.75 1.23
C ASN A 283 -13.57 -39.84 2.25
N ARG A 284 -13.93 -38.72 2.90
CA ARG A 284 -15.31 -38.50 3.31
C ARG A 284 -15.59 -37.00 3.49
N THR A 285 -16.51 -36.55 2.66
CA THR A 285 -17.27 -35.31 2.76
C THR A 285 -18.01 -35.29 4.11
N GLU A 286 -17.61 -34.44 5.06
CA GLU A 286 -18.51 -33.95 6.11
C GLU A 286 -18.18 -32.49 6.45
N ASN A 287 -19.15 -31.63 6.17
CA ASN A 287 -19.30 -30.30 6.75
C ASN A 287 -19.40 -30.44 8.27
N LEU A 288 -18.42 -29.97 9.03
CA LEU A 288 -18.60 -29.66 10.45
C LEU A 288 -17.81 -28.40 10.85
N LEU A 289 -18.56 -27.42 11.33
CA LEU A 289 -18.18 -26.24 12.11
C LEU A 289 -17.25 -26.66 13.26
N SER A 290 -16.07 -26.07 13.50
CA SER A 290 -15.79 -24.87 14.34
C SER A 290 -14.38 -25.07 14.97
N GLY A 291 -13.61 -24.11 15.50
CA GLY A 291 -13.87 -22.75 16.00
C GLY A 291 -12.54 -22.02 16.34
N PRO A 292 -12.43 -21.14 17.36
CA PRO A 292 -13.46 -20.44 18.14
C PRO A 292 -13.44 -18.90 17.97
N LEU A 293 -14.64 -18.32 18.12
CA LEU A 293 -15.06 -16.92 18.31
C LEU A 293 -14.01 -15.79 18.19
N ALA A 294 -14.02 -15.12 17.03
CA ALA A 294 -14.26 -13.67 17.05
C ALA A 294 -15.75 -13.49 16.78
N SER A 295 -16.43 -12.76 17.67
CA SER A 295 -17.87 -12.49 17.62
C SER A 295 -18.37 -12.21 16.19
N GLN A 296 -19.39 -12.95 15.74
CA GLN A 296 -20.14 -12.68 14.50
C GLN A 296 -21.01 -11.40 14.58
N LYS A 297 -20.47 -10.34 15.20
CA LYS A 297 -21.08 -9.01 15.31
C LYS A 297 -20.15 -7.89 14.87
N ASP A 298 -18.92 -8.18 14.42
CA ASP A 298 -18.07 -7.13 13.89
C ASP A 298 -18.39 -6.96 12.40
N GLY A 299 -19.08 -5.87 12.08
CA GLY A 299 -19.31 -5.46 10.70
C GLY A 299 -17.99 -5.11 10.00
N VAL A 300 -18.09 -4.71 8.75
CA VAL A 300 -16.95 -4.18 7.99
C VAL A 300 -17.00 -2.67 7.99
N VAL A 301 -15.84 -2.00 7.93
CA VAL A 301 -15.81 -0.54 7.83
C VAL A 301 -16.42 -0.10 6.50
N VAL A 302 -17.51 0.67 6.59
CA VAL A 302 -18.12 1.35 5.45
C VAL A 302 -17.71 2.82 5.48
N LEU A 303 -17.06 3.30 4.43
CA LEU A 303 -16.75 4.72 4.24
C LEU A 303 -17.73 5.32 3.23
N ARG A 304 -18.10 6.58 3.42
CA ARG A 304 -18.97 7.32 2.50
C ARG A 304 -18.42 8.71 2.22
N ASN A 305 -18.81 9.30 1.09
CA ASN A 305 -18.49 10.69 0.83
C ASN A 305 -19.13 11.61 1.89
N LYS A 306 -18.35 12.54 2.41
CA LYS A 306 -18.84 13.60 3.30
C LYS A 306 -19.79 14.51 2.52
N SER A 307 -20.94 14.81 3.11
CA SER A 307 -21.87 15.78 2.54
C SER A 307 -21.23 17.17 2.53
N PRO A 308 -21.34 17.93 1.41
CA PRO A 308 -20.85 19.29 1.36
C PRO A 308 -21.63 20.18 2.34
N ARG A 309 -21.01 21.28 2.77
CA ARG A 309 -21.67 22.32 3.57
C ARG A 309 -22.01 23.50 2.66
N TRP A 310 -23.13 24.16 2.92
CA TRP A 310 -23.48 25.40 2.23
C TRP A 310 -22.50 26.49 2.64
N HIS A 311 -21.93 27.19 1.66
CA HIS A 311 -21.04 28.32 1.88
C HIS A 311 -21.73 29.60 1.42
N GLU A 312 -22.19 30.42 2.37
CA GLU A 312 -23.02 31.60 2.08
C GLU A 312 -22.34 32.60 1.14
N GLN A 313 -21.07 32.94 1.35
CA GLN A 313 -20.38 33.93 0.51
C GLN A 313 -20.18 33.48 -0.95
N LEU A 314 -20.05 32.17 -1.17
CA LEU A 314 -19.81 31.59 -2.50
C LEU A 314 -21.10 31.07 -3.15
N GLN A 315 -22.21 31.07 -2.39
CA GLN A 315 -23.51 30.52 -2.80
C GLN A 315 -23.36 29.10 -3.41
N CYS A 316 -22.51 28.27 -2.81
CA CYS A 316 -22.18 26.91 -3.29
C CYS A 316 -22.22 25.88 -2.17
N TRP A 317 -22.55 24.65 -2.54
CA TRP A 317 -22.27 23.46 -1.73
C TRP A 317 -20.80 23.09 -1.88
N CYS A 318 -20.03 23.24 -0.81
CA CYS A 318 -18.59 23.16 -0.85
C CYS A 318 -18.02 22.34 0.33
N LEU A 319 -16.91 21.65 0.12
CA LEU A 319 -16.17 20.92 1.15
C LEU A 319 -14.95 21.75 1.55
N ASN A 320 -14.62 21.76 2.85
CA ASN A 320 -13.43 22.45 3.34
C ASN A 320 -12.20 21.54 3.22
N PHE A 321 -11.34 21.83 2.25
CA PHE A 321 -10.07 21.14 2.02
C PHE A 321 -8.86 21.80 2.69
N HIS A 322 -9.05 22.85 3.50
CA HIS A 322 -7.98 23.57 4.20
C HIS A 322 -6.84 24.02 3.26
N GLY A 323 -7.20 24.51 2.08
CA GLY A 323 -6.23 24.95 1.06
C GLY A 323 -5.49 23.82 0.33
N ARG A 324 -5.69 22.55 0.69
CA ARG A 324 -5.07 21.40 -0.01
C ARG A 324 -5.57 21.23 -1.44
N VAL A 325 -6.82 21.59 -1.70
CA VAL A 325 -7.47 21.46 -3.02
C VAL A 325 -7.78 22.85 -3.55
N THR A 326 -7.25 23.17 -4.72
CA THR A 326 -7.31 24.53 -5.30
C THR A 326 -8.09 24.59 -6.62
N VAL A 327 -8.38 23.45 -7.25
CA VAL A 327 -9.09 23.38 -8.54
C VAL A 327 -10.41 22.65 -8.38
N ALA A 328 -11.51 23.30 -8.76
CA ALA A 328 -12.84 22.68 -8.79
C ALA A 328 -12.87 21.44 -9.71
N SER A 329 -13.42 20.34 -9.20
CA SER A 329 -13.58 19.09 -9.96
C SER A 329 -14.61 18.18 -9.31
N VAL A 330 -15.36 17.43 -10.13
CA VAL A 330 -16.20 16.30 -9.67
C VAL A 330 -15.42 15.19 -8.98
N LYS A 331 -14.09 15.23 -9.06
CA LYS A 331 -13.16 14.31 -8.40
C LYS A 331 -12.81 14.73 -6.98
N ASN A 332 -13.19 15.93 -6.55
CA ASN A 332 -12.86 16.40 -5.21
C ASN A 332 -13.83 15.78 -4.22
N PHE A 333 -13.32 14.98 -3.27
CA PHE A 333 -14.15 14.34 -2.25
C PHE A 333 -13.39 14.14 -0.94
N GLN A 334 -14.15 14.00 0.14
CA GLN A 334 -13.67 13.55 1.43
C GLN A 334 -14.46 12.29 1.80
N LEU A 335 -13.81 11.26 2.33
CA LEU A 335 -14.47 10.08 2.89
C LEU A 335 -14.45 10.15 4.42
N VAL A 336 -15.56 9.74 5.02
CA VAL A 336 -15.75 9.61 6.47
C VAL A 336 -16.37 8.25 6.77
N ALA A 337 -16.28 7.79 8.02
CA ALA A 337 -16.95 6.56 8.43
C ALA A 337 -18.49 6.71 8.30
N SER A 338 -19.14 5.66 7.80
CA SER A 338 -20.60 5.53 7.80
C SER A 338 -21.12 5.44 9.25
N PRO A 339 -22.26 6.06 9.59
CA PRO A 339 -22.93 5.88 10.88
C PRO A 339 -23.30 4.42 11.18
N GLU A 340 -23.30 3.55 10.17
CA GLU A 340 -23.54 2.11 10.31
C GLU A 340 -22.39 1.38 11.03
N ASN A 341 -21.22 2.02 11.19
CA ASN A 341 -20.05 1.39 11.82
C ASN A 341 -20.07 1.41 13.36
N GLY A 342 -21.11 1.93 14.00
CA GLY A 342 -21.21 2.00 15.45
C GLY A 342 -21.99 3.23 15.95
N PRO A 343 -22.00 3.50 17.27
CA PRO A 343 -22.67 4.67 17.82
C PRO A 343 -22.10 5.96 17.20
N ALA A 344 -22.98 6.82 16.70
CA ALA A 344 -22.60 8.09 16.09
C ALA A 344 -21.82 8.94 17.12
N GLY A 345 -20.54 9.12 16.85
CA GLY A 345 -19.61 9.88 17.67
C GLY A 345 -18.73 10.80 16.81
N PRO A 346 -17.91 11.66 17.43
CA PRO A 346 -17.03 12.59 16.72
C PRO A 346 -16.07 11.90 15.74
N GLU A 347 -15.73 10.63 15.98
CA GLU A 347 -14.95 9.78 15.08
C GLU A 347 -15.58 9.64 13.68
N HIS A 348 -16.92 9.70 13.56
CA HIS A 348 -17.63 9.57 12.29
C HIS A 348 -17.58 10.82 11.41
N GLU A 349 -17.15 11.96 11.96
CA GLU A 349 -16.94 13.18 11.17
C GLU A 349 -15.48 13.37 10.72
N LYS A 350 -14.56 12.57 11.25
CA LYS A 350 -13.15 12.61 10.90
C LYS A 350 -12.95 12.16 9.45
N ILE A 351 -12.31 13.02 8.68
CA ILE A 351 -11.97 12.79 7.26
C ILE A 351 -10.92 11.68 7.15
N ILE A 352 -11.29 10.46 6.78
CA ILE A 352 -10.36 9.32 6.65
C ILE A 352 -9.51 9.43 5.37
N LEU A 353 -10.10 9.94 4.29
CA LEU A 353 -9.43 10.19 3.01
C LEU A 353 -9.89 11.53 2.45
N GLN A 354 -8.95 12.35 2.01
CA GLN A 354 -9.19 13.61 1.32
C GLN A 354 -8.51 13.54 -0.04
N PHE A 355 -9.26 13.78 -1.12
CA PHE A 355 -8.74 13.76 -2.47
C PHE A 355 -9.24 14.97 -3.25
N GLY A 356 -8.36 15.59 -4.03
CA GLY A 356 -8.79 16.65 -4.92
C GLY A 356 -7.74 17.16 -5.88
N LYS A 357 -8.21 17.94 -6.86
CA LYS A 357 -7.41 18.45 -7.96
C LYS A 357 -6.71 19.76 -7.57
N VAL A 358 -5.43 19.86 -7.93
CA VAL A 358 -4.63 21.09 -7.77
C VAL A 358 -4.02 21.58 -9.08
N GLY A 359 -3.97 20.73 -10.10
CA GLY A 359 -3.47 21.08 -11.43
C GLY A 359 -4.04 20.19 -12.53
N LYS A 360 -3.54 20.33 -13.76
CA LYS A 360 -3.99 19.55 -14.92
C LYS A 360 -3.85 18.04 -14.70
N ASP A 361 -2.74 17.65 -14.10
CA ASP A 361 -2.30 16.26 -13.89
C ASP A 361 -1.70 16.03 -12.49
N LEU A 362 -2.06 16.91 -11.55
CA LEU A 362 -1.62 16.86 -10.16
C LEU A 362 -2.83 16.92 -9.22
N PHE A 363 -2.84 16.03 -8.23
CA PHE A 363 -3.93 15.85 -7.27
C PHE A 363 -3.36 15.63 -5.88
N THR A 364 -3.98 16.18 -4.84
CA THR A 364 -3.65 15.84 -3.45
C THR A 364 -4.41 14.60 -3.03
N MET A 365 -3.77 13.77 -2.20
CA MET A 365 -4.35 12.59 -1.58
C MET A 365 -3.86 12.53 -0.14
N ASP A 366 -4.69 12.89 0.82
CA ASP A 366 -4.33 12.85 2.23
C ASP A 366 -5.14 11.75 2.91
N TYR A 367 -4.50 10.87 3.67
CA TYR A 367 -5.17 9.72 4.29
C TYR A 367 -4.74 9.50 5.73
N ARG A 368 -5.57 8.79 6.50
CA ARG A 368 -5.25 8.37 7.86
C ARG A 368 -5.78 6.98 8.15
N TYR A 369 -5.53 6.52 9.37
CA TYR A 369 -6.17 5.34 9.93
C TYR A 369 -7.71 5.33 9.67
N PRO A 370 -8.35 4.17 9.39
CA PRO A 370 -7.80 2.81 9.42
C PRO A 370 -7.20 2.32 8.10
N ILE A 371 -7.14 3.18 7.06
CA ILE A 371 -6.74 2.75 5.72
C ILE A 371 -5.23 2.91 5.49
N SER A 372 -4.70 2.09 4.59
CA SER A 372 -3.31 2.16 4.12
C SER A 372 -3.15 3.05 2.88
N ALA A 373 -1.91 3.44 2.55
CA ALA A 373 -1.62 4.19 1.32
C ALA A 373 -2.07 3.43 0.06
N PHE A 374 -1.92 2.11 0.04
CA PHE A 374 -2.37 1.25 -1.05
C PHE A 374 -3.89 1.32 -1.24
N GLN A 375 -4.66 1.19 -0.15
CA GLN A 375 -6.13 1.27 -0.20
C GLN A 375 -6.57 2.68 -0.61
N ALA A 376 -6.02 3.73 0.01
CA ALA A 376 -6.31 5.13 -0.32
C ALA A 376 -6.04 5.43 -1.80
N PHE A 377 -4.88 5.00 -2.32
CA PHE A 377 -4.52 5.19 -3.72
C PHE A 377 -5.48 4.47 -4.67
N ALA A 378 -5.81 3.20 -4.39
CA ALA A 378 -6.76 2.44 -5.18
C ALA A 378 -8.16 3.08 -5.17
N ILE A 379 -8.61 3.63 -4.04
CA ILE A 379 -9.85 4.39 -3.95
C ILE A 379 -9.81 5.62 -4.86
N CYS A 380 -8.75 6.43 -4.77
CA CYS A 380 -8.58 7.61 -5.63
C CYS A 380 -8.51 7.26 -7.11
N LEU A 381 -7.85 6.15 -7.49
CA LEU A 381 -7.77 5.66 -8.87
C LEU A 381 -9.15 5.41 -9.49
N SER A 382 -10.14 4.99 -8.70
CA SER A 382 -11.50 4.76 -9.20
C SER A 382 -12.16 6.05 -9.73
N SER A 383 -11.84 7.21 -9.15
CA SER A 383 -12.37 8.51 -9.58
C SER A 383 -11.86 8.99 -10.94
N PHE A 384 -10.75 8.40 -11.42
CA PHE A 384 -10.21 8.69 -12.75
C PHE A 384 -10.87 7.88 -13.85
N ASP A 385 -11.66 6.85 -13.52
CA ASP A 385 -12.37 6.06 -14.51
C ASP A 385 -13.71 6.69 -14.88
N THR A 386 -13.65 7.71 -15.75
CA THR A 386 -14.83 8.34 -16.33
C THR A 386 -15.36 7.46 -17.46
N LYS A 387 -16.40 6.67 -17.19
CA LYS A 387 -17.22 5.99 -18.20
C LYS A 387 -18.59 6.67 -18.29
N ILE A 388 -19.37 6.32 -19.31
CA ILE A 388 -20.63 6.98 -19.74
C ILE A 388 -21.61 7.29 -18.59
N ALA A 389 -21.67 6.47 -17.54
CA ALA A 389 -22.57 6.67 -16.40
C ALA A 389 -21.98 7.57 -15.29
N CYS A 390 -20.76 8.08 -15.51
CA CYS A 390 -19.91 8.85 -14.62
C CYS A 390 -19.46 10.16 -15.29
N GLU A 391 -20.30 10.79 -16.12
CA GLU A 391 -20.15 12.19 -16.56
C GLU A 391 -21.19 13.10 -15.89
#